data_AF-A0A812YLE2-F1
#
_entry.id   AF-A0A812YLE2-F1
#
_cell.length_a   1.000
_cell.length_b   1.000
_cell.length_c   1.000
_cell.angle_alpha   90.00
_cell.angle_beta   90.00
_cell.angle_gamma   90.00
#
_symmetry.space_group_name_H-M   'P 1'
#
loop_
_entity.id
_entity.type
_entity.pdbx_description
1 polymer ?
#
loop_
_entity_poly.entity_id
_entity_poly.type
_entity_poly.pdbx_seq_one_letter_code
_entity_poly.pdbx_strand_id
1 'polypeptide(L)'
;MGMVEDALASFARAEESAMRLGDMENAAQYSAAIGLLLLSEQRYSEALAAYDRAISQWPGSADFWTARGEALCELGRFDDALASQRKALELCAETDPGLLYNLALTYAGMGDVEGCGDALQKALDADRMQVLAISQNFAGGGELFAQRRQAELAFYRFYFAF
;
A
#
# COMPACT_ATOMS: atom_id res chain seq x y z
N MET A 1 19.87 -1.77 18.16
CA MET A 1 18.56 -2.40 18.49
C MET A 1 17.70 -1.38 19.25
N GLY A 2 17.41 -0.20 18.69
CA GLY A 2 16.72 0.87 19.44
C GLY A 2 16.08 1.98 18.60
N MET A 3 16.63 2.33 17.43
CA MET A 3 16.14 3.49 16.67
C MET A 3 14.69 3.38 16.21
N VAL A 4 14.22 2.21 15.80
CA VAL A 4 12.83 2.03 15.34
C VAL A 4 11.85 2.04 16.51
N GLU A 5 12.17 1.35 17.62
CA GLU A 5 11.35 1.38 18.83
C GLU A 5 11.29 2.78 19.46
N ASP A 6 12.40 3.53 19.45
CA ASP A 6 12.45 4.92 19.90
C ASP A 6 11.58 5.82 18.99
N ALA A 7 11.62 5.60 17.68
CA ALA A 7 10.78 6.32 16.73
C ALA A 7 9.29 6.01 16.93
N LEU A 8 8.93 4.74 17.11
CA LEU A 8 7.56 4.30 17.41
C LEU A 8 7.05 4.96 18.70
N ALA A 9 7.86 4.95 19.76
CA ALA A 9 7.51 5.59 21.03
C ALA A 9 7.35 7.12 20.89
N SER A 10 8.19 7.76 20.07
CA SER A 10 8.07 9.19 19.77
C SER A 10 6.77 9.51 19.04
N PHE A 11 6.45 8.76 17.99
CA PHE A 11 5.22 8.96 17.22
C PHE A 11 3.96 8.66 18.05
N ALA A 12 3.97 7.64 18.91
CA ALA A 12 2.85 7.34 19.79
C ALA A 12 2.56 8.48 20.78
N ARG A 13 3.60 9.13 21.32
CA ARG A 13 3.43 10.31 22.19
C ARG A 13 2.89 11.52 21.42
N ALA A 14 3.33 11.69 20.17
CA ALA A 14 2.87 12.76 19.30
C ALA A 14 1.39 12.56 18.91
N GLU A 15 1.00 11.32 18.58
CA GLU A 15 -0.39 10.93 18.35
C GLU A 15 -1.28 11.24 19.56
N GLU A 16 -0.89 10.81 20.76
CA GLU A 16 -1.67 11.08 21.98
C GLU A 16 -1.81 12.58 22.23
N SER A 17 -0.73 13.34 21.99
CA SER A 17 -0.75 14.79 22.15
C SER A 17 -1.68 15.46 21.14
N ALA A 18 -1.66 15.05 19.87
CA ALA A 18 -2.55 15.54 18.83
C ALA A 18 -4.02 15.23 19.15
N MET A 19 -4.32 14.00 19.61
CA MET A 19 -5.66 13.62 20.07
C MET A 19 -6.15 14.48 21.24
N ARG A 20 -5.28 14.78 22.22
CA ARG A 20 -5.62 15.68 23.35
C ARG A 20 -5.91 17.10 22.89
N LEU A 21 -5.26 17.55 21.82
CA LEU A 21 -5.49 18.87 21.21
C LEU A 21 -6.70 18.88 20.26
N GLY A 22 -7.34 17.72 20.01
CA GLY A 22 -8.47 17.58 19.09
C GLY A 22 -8.10 17.57 17.61
N ASP A 23 -6.80 17.47 17.30
CA ASP A 23 -6.28 17.46 15.94
C ASP A 23 -6.23 16.03 15.39
N MET A 24 -7.38 15.57 14.90
CA MET A 24 -7.55 14.19 14.41
C MET A 24 -6.83 13.93 13.08
N GLU A 25 -6.59 14.97 12.28
CA GLU A 25 -5.81 14.84 11.04
C GLU A 25 -4.36 14.52 11.37
N ASN A 26 -3.72 15.30 12.26
CA ASN A 26 -2.34 15.02 12.67
C ASN A 26 -2.20 13.73 13.47
N ALA A 27 -3.18 13.39 14.32
CA ALA A 27 -3.22 12.08 14.97
C ALA A 27 -3.19 10.95 13.94
N ALA A 28 -3.98 11.06 12.86
CA ALA A 28 -4.05 10.05 11.82
C ALA A 28 -2.72 9.92 11.07
N GLN A 29 -2.06 11.05 10.77
CA GLN A 29 -0.74 11.07 10.14
C GLN A 29 0.31 10.37 11.02
N TYR A 30 0.29 10.56 12.34
CA TYR A 30 1.20 9.84 13.24
C TYR A 30 0.90 8.35 13.28
N SER A 31 -0.38 7.96 13.31
CA SER A 31 -0.78 6.54 13.21
C SER A 31 -0.32 5.91 11.89
N ALA A 32 -0.40 6.63 10.77
CA ALA A 32 0.10 6.15 9.48
C ALA A 32 1.63 6.04 9.44
N ALA A 33 2.36 6.99 10.04
CA ALA A 33 3.81 6.93 10.14
C ALA A 33 4.29 5.74 10.99
N ILE A 34 3.57 5.42 12.07
CA ILE A 34 3.78 4.19 12.86
C ILE A 34 3.57 2.96 11.97
N GLY A 35 2.50 2.93 11.18
CA GLY A 35 2.21 1.86 10.23
C GLY A 35 3.34 1.63 9.22
N LEU A 36 3.89 2.71 8.66
CA LEU A 36 4.98 2.65 7.69
C LEU A 36 6.26 2.07 8.30
N LEU A 37 6.62 2.50 9.51
CA LEU A 37 7.78 1.96 10.23
C LEU A 37 7.62 0.46 10.49
N LEU A 38 6.45 0.05 10.97
CA LEU A 38 6.15 -1.36 11.24
C LEU A 38 6.17 -2.20 9.96
N LEU A 39 5.71 -1.65 8.83
CA LEU A 39 5.76 -2.29 7.53
C LEU A 39 7.21 -2.57 7.11
N SER A 40 8.11 -1.60 7.30
CA SER A 40 9.55 -1.75 6.98
C SER A 40 10.27 -2.81 7.83
N GLU A 41 9.77 -3.06 9.04
CA GLU A 41 10.23 -4.14 9.94
C GLU A 41 9.48 -5.46 9.71
N GLN A 42 8.67 -5.57 8.65
CA GLN A 42 7.85 -6.74 8.33
C GLN A 42 6.83 -7.12 9.42
N ARG A 43 6.51 -6.19 10.32
CA ARG A 43 5.49 -6.33 11.38
C ARG A 43 4.11 -6.00 10.82
N TYR A 44 3.72 -6.73 9.77
CA TYR A 44 2.57 -6.38 8.92
C TYR A 44 1.23 -6.34 9.68
N SER A 45 1.04 -7.20 10.68
CA SER A 45 -0.17 -7.21 11.52
C SER A 45 -0.29 -5.95 12.39
N GLU A 46 0.83 -5.48 12.94
CA GLU A 46 0.85 -4.25 13.74
C GLU A 46 0.74 -3.02 12.84
N ALA A 47 1.37 -3.06 11.65
CA ALA A 47 1.23 -2.03 10.63
C ALA A 47 -0.25 -1.86 10.20
N LEU A 48 -0.94 -2.97 9.94
CA LEU A 48 -2.36 -2.99 9.63
C LEU A 48 -3.19 -2.32 10.74
N ALA A 49 -2.94 -2.67 12.00
CA ALA A 49 -3.64 -2.07 13.12
C ALA A 49 -3.39 -0.55 13.23
N ALA A 50 -2.20 -0.07 12.86
CA ALA A 50 -1.88 1.35 12.82
C ALA A 50 -2.61 2.08 11.67
N TYR A 51 -2.68 1.48 10.49
CA TYR A 51 -3.46 2.05 9.37
C TYR A 51 -4.96 2.04 9.65
N ASP A 52 -5.50 0.99 10.29
CA ASP A 52 -6.91 0.96 10.72
C ASP A 52 -7.22 2.10 11.72
N ARG A 53 -6.28 2.42 12.61
CA ARG A 53 -6.40 3.59 13.49
C ARG A 53 -6.37 4.90 12.71
N ALA A 54 -5.42 5.08 11.78
CA ALA A 54 -5.33 6.27 10.94
C ALA A 54 -6.64 6.51 10.16
N ILE A 55 -7.21 5.46 9.57
CA ILE A 55 -8.49 5.52 8.83
C ILE A 55 -9.65 5.87 9.76
N SER A 56 -9.68 5.31 10.98
CA SER A 56 -10.74 5.61 11.96
C SER A 56 -10.71 7.07 12.42
N GLN A 57 -9.52 7.68 12.48
CA GLN A 57 -9.32 9.08 12.85
C GLN A 57 -9.58 10.01 11.66
N TRP A 58 -9.15 9.63 10.45
CA TRP A 58 -9.29 10.40 9.22
C TRP A 58 -9.55 9.50 8.00
N PRO A 59 -10.82 9.20 7.68
CA PRO A 59 -11.18 8.20 6.67
C PRO A 59 -11.03 8.68 5.22
N GLY A 60 -10.83 9.99 5.02
CA GLY A 60 -10.81 10.63 3.69
C GLY A 60 -9.47 10.58 2.96
N SER A 61 -8.43 9.97 3.54
CA SER A 61 -7.11 9.89 2.92
C SER A 61 -6.97 8.61 2.11
N ALA A 62 -6.86 8.74 0.78
CA ALA A 62 -6.61 7.60 -0.12
C ALA A 62 -5.31 6.86 0.25
N ASP A 63 -4.27 7.59 0.66
CA ASP A 63 -2.97 7.02 1.03
C ASP A 63 -3.07 6.01 2.18
N PHE A 64 -3.93 6.25 3.17
CA PHE A 64 -4.10 5.33 4.29
C PHE A 64 -4.76 4.01 3.84
N TRP A 65 -5.71 4.09 2.92
CA TRP A 65 -6.35 2.92 2.32
C TRP A 65 -5.39 2.13 1.42
N THR A 66 -4.52 2.82 0.69
CA THR A 66 -3.44 2.20 -0.10
C THR A 66 -2.48 1.43 0.78
N ALA A 67 -1.95 2.07 1.83
CA ALA A 67 -0.97 1.48 2.74
C ALA A 67 -1.58 0.32 3.55
N ARG A 68 -2.86 0.42 3.92
CA ARG A 68 -3.63 -0.71 4.47
C ARG A 68 -3.68 -1.90 3.51
N GLY A 69 -3.95 -1.64 2.23
CA GLY A 69 -3.97 -2.67 1.18
C GLY A 69 -2.62 -3.37 1.02
N GLU A 70 -1.53 -2.63 1.12
CA GLU A 70 -0.16 -3.17 1.09
C GLU A 70 0.11 -4.09 2.30
N ALA A 71 -0.22 -3.65 3.51
CA ALA A 71 -0.07 -4.48 4.71
C ALA A 71 -0.91 -5.77 4.64
N LEU A 72 -2.13 -5.69 4.12
CA LEU A 72 -3.01 -6.85 3.91
C LEU A 72 -2.45 -7.81 2.85
N CYS A 73 -1.87 -7.25 1.78
CA CYS A 73 -1.19 -8.01 0.77
C CYS A 73 -0.07 -8.87 1.36
N GLU A 74 0.79 -8.30 2.21
CA GLU A 74 1.89 -9.03 2.85
C GLU A 74 1.39 -10.08 3.84
N LEU A 75 0.21 -9.88 4.43
CA LEU A 75 -0.48 -10.87 5.25
C LEU A 75 -1.21 -11.97 4.44
N GLY A 76 -1.18 -11.91 3.10
CA GLY A 76 -1.91 -12.83 2.21
C GLY A 76 -3.43 -12.65 2.23
N ARG A 77 -3.93 -11.53 2.78
CA ARG A 77 -5.37 -11.19 2.85
C ARG A 77 -5.81 -10.38 1.63
N PHE A 78 -5.76 -11.02 0.46
CA PHE A 78 -5.91 -10.33 -0.83
C PHE A 78 -7.28 -9.69 -1.05
N ASP A 79 -8.38 -10.36 -0.66
CA ASP A 79 -9.73 -9.80 -0.83
C ASP A 79 -9.91 -8.48 -0.06
N ASP A 80 -9.41 -8.44 1.18
CA ASP A 80 -9.43 -7.24 2.02
C ASP A 80 -8.51 -6.14 1.44
N ALA A 81 -7.40 -6.53 0.82
CA ALA A 81 -6.48 -5.61 0.15
C ALA A 81 -7.15 -4.94 -1.07
N LEU A 82 -7.81 -5.73 -1.93
CA LEU A 82 -8.59 -5.23 -3.06
C LEU A 82 -9.69 -4.27 -2.61
N ALA A 83 -10.41 -4.60 -1.53
CA ALA A 83 -11.43 -3.73 -0.97
C ALA A 83 -10.84 -2.38 -0.52
N SER A 84 -9.66 -2.41 0.11
CA SER A 84 -8.96 -1.20 0.56
C SER A 84 -8.49 -0.34 -0.62
N GLN A 85 -7.88 -0.93 -1.63
CA GLN A 85 -7.39 -0.22 -2.82
C GLN A 85 -8.55 0.34 -3.67
N ARG A 86 -9.68 -0.37 -3.76
CA ARG A 86 -10.91 0.18 -4.36
C ARG A 86 -11.40 1.39 -3.58
N LYS A 87 -11.34 1.35 -2.25
CA LYS A 87 -11.72 2.52 -1.44
C LYS A 87 -10.80 3.71 -1.67
N ALA A 88 -9.50 3.47 -1.81
CA ALA A 88 -8.54 4.51 -2.18
C ALA A 88 -8.87 5.12 -3.56
N LEU A 89 -9.20 4.28 -4.56
CA LEU A 89 -9.62 4.74 -5.88
C LEU A 89 -10.92 5.55 -5.86
N GLU A 90 -11.88 5.22 -4.99
CA GLU A 90 -13.10 6.03 -4.81
C GLU A 90 -12.81 7.42 -4.23
N LEU A 91 -11.77 7.54 -3.40
CA LEU A 91 -11.36 8.80 -2.78
C LEU A 91 -10.50 9.64 -3.74
N CYS A 92 -9.80 9.01 -4.68
CA CYS A 92 -9.11 9.70 -5.77
C CYS A 92 -10.11 10.07 -6.88
N ALA A 93 -10.26 11.37 -7.16
CA ALA A 93 -11.12 11.84 -8.24
C ALA A 93 -10.60 11.48 -9.66
N GLU A 94 -9.35 11.07 -9.75
CA GLU A 94 -8.65 10.73 -11.00
C GLU A 94 -8.13 9.29 -10.96
N THR A 95 -7.99 8.70 -12.15
CA THR A 95 -7.35 7.40 -12.34
C THR A 95 -5.89 7.49 -11.93
N ASP A 96 -5.56 7.08 -10.70
CA ASP A 96 -4.17 7.01 -10.24
C ASP A 96 -3.48 5.74 -10.76
N PRO A 97 -2.44 5.87 -11.60
CA PRO A 97 -1.67 4.73 -12.11
C PRO A 97 -1.02 3.90 -10.99
N GLY A 98 -0.65 4.54 -9.86
CA GLY A 98 -0.06 3.85 -8.72
C GLY A 98 -1.04 2.89 -8.04
N LEU A 99 -2.28 3.34 -7.80
CA LEU A 99 -3.35 2.48 -7.28
C LEU A 99 -3.72 1.32 -8.21
N LEU A 100 -3.78 1.55 -9.52
CA LEU A 100 -4.00 0.49 -10.50
C LEU A 100 -2.86 -0.54 -10.52
N TYR A 101 -1.63 -0.07 -10.39
CA TYR A 101 -0.46 -0.94 -10.24
C TYR A 101 -0.54 -1.80 -8.96
N ASN A 102 -0.95 -1.21 -7.83
CA ASN A 102 -1.14 -1.93 -6.57
C ASN A 102 -2.25 -3.01 -6.66
N LEU A 103 -3.33 -2.75 -7.41
CA LEU A 103 -4.34 -3.76 -7.72
C LEU A 103 -3.76 -4.90 -8.55
N ALA A 104 -2.97 -4.60 -9.58
CA ALA A 104 -2.31 -5.61 -10.40
C ALA A 104 -1.41 -6.52 -9.57
N LEU A 105 -0.62 -5.95 -8.66
CA LEU A 105 0.21 -6.72 -7.73
C LEU A 105 -0.62 -7.59 -6.78
N THR A 106 -1.81 -7.12 -6.37
CA THR A 106 -2.71 -7.89 -5.52
C THR A 106 -3.27 -9.11 -6.26
N TYR A 107 -3.75 -8.92 -7.50
CA TYR A 107 -4.20 -10.01 -8.37
C TYR A 107 -3.08 -11.01 -8.68
N ALA A 108 -1.86 -10.53 -8.93
CA ALA A 108 -0.69 -11.39 -9.10
C ALA A 108 -0.45 -12.27 -7.86
N GLY A 109 -0.61 -11.71 -6.66
CA GLY A 109 -0.49 -12.45 -5.40
C GLY A 109 -1.57 -13.52 -5.19
N MET A 110 -2.76 -13.31 -5.75
CA MET A 110 -3.86 -14.31 -5.79
C MET A 110 -3.64 -15.39 -6.86
N GLY A 111 -2.70 -15.19 -7.79
CA GLY A 111 -2.56 -16.01 -8.99
C GLY A 111 -3.61 -15.72 -10.07
N ASP A 112 -4.37 -14.61 -9.94
CA ASP A 112 -5.33 -14.15 -10.94
C ASP A 112 -4.58 -13.40 -12.05
N VAL A 113 -4.17 -14.16 -13.07
CA VAL A 113 -3.40 -13.63 -14.21
C VAL A 113 -4.22 -12.68 -15.07
N GLU A 114 -5.52 -12.93 -15.21
CA GLU A 114 -6.42 -12.10 -16.02
C GLU A 114 -6.64 -10.74 -15.36
N GLY A 115 -7.02 -10.73 -14.08
CA GLY A 115 -7.18 -9.50 -13.30
C GLY A 115 -5.88 -8.70 -13.18
N CYS A 116 -4.75 -9.38 -13.04
CA CYS A 116 -3.43 -8.74 -13.04
C CYS A 116 -3.15 -8.04 -14.38
N GLY A 117 -3.38 -8.72 -15.50
CA GLY A 117 -3.13 -8.17 -16.83
C GLY A 117 -3.99 -6.94 -17.13
N ASP A 118 -5.28 -7.01 -16.81
CA ASP A 118 -6.22 -5.92 -17.01
C ASP A 118 -5.87 -4.68 -16.18
N ALA A 119 -5.54 -4.87 -14.90
CA ALA A 119 -5.17 -3.77 -14.01
C ALA A 119 -3.84 -3.12 -14.42
N LEU A 120 -2.85 -3.94 -14.78
CA LEU A 120 -1.54 -3.47 -15.22
C LEU A 120 -1.63 -2.71 -16.55
N GLN A 121 -2.43 -3.21 -17.50
CA GLN A 121 -2.67 -2.52 -18.76
C GLN A 121 -3.29 -1.13 -18.53
N LYS A 122 -4.33 -1.05 -17.69
CA LYS A 122 -4.96 0.24 -17.34
C LYS A 122 -3.98 1.20 -16.66
N ALA A 123 -3.11 0.69 -15.79
CA ALA A 123 -2.08 1.51 -15.13
C ALA A 123 -1.11 2.10 -16.16
N LEU A 124 -0.63 1.27 -17.09
CA LEU A 124 0.30 1.69 -18.15
C LEU A 124 -0.34 2.66 -19.14
N ASP A 125 -1.62 2.49 -19.46
CA ASP A 125 -2.37 3.39 -20.33
C ASP A 125 -2.61 4.76 -19.67
N ALA A 126 -2.72 4.79 -18.34
CA ALA A 126 -2.90 6.03 -17.58
C ALA A 126 -1.58 6.83 -17.46
N ASP A 127 -0.50 6.21 -16.99
CA ASP A 127 0.85 6.80 -17.08
C ASP A 127 1.93 5.71 -17.04
N ARG A 128 2.37 5.30 -18.24
CA ARG A 128 3.45 4.32 -18.39
C ARG A 128 4.76 4.71 -17.70
N MET A 129 5.14 5.99 -17.75
CA MET A 129 6.42 6.43 -17.19
C MET A 129 6.39 6.38 -15.67
N GLN A 130 5.28 6.79 -15.08
CA GLN A 130 5.06 6.70 -13.63
C GLN A 130 5.05 5.23 -13.16
N VAL A 131 4.33 4.34 -13.85
CA VAL A 131 4.28 2.91 -13.49
C VAL A 131 5.67 2.28 -13.54
N LEU A 132 6.48 2.59 -14.56
CA LEU A 132 7.86 2.10 -14.65
C LEU A 132 8.76 2.66 -13.55
N ALA A 133 8.56 3.93 -13.13
CA ALA A 133 9.29 4.50 -12.01
C ALA A 133 8.91 3.82 -10.68
N ILE A 134 7.62 3.54 -10.48
CA ILE A 134 7.11 2.85 -9.28
C ILE A 134 7.67 1.43 -9.20
N SER A 135 7.59 0.65 -10.29
CA SER A 135 8.07 -0.73 -10.30
C SER A 135 9.58 -0.86 -10.13
N GLN A 136 10.36 0.14 -10.57
CA GLN A 136 11.81 0.19 -10.38
C GLN A 136 12.23 0.61 -8.96
N ASN A 137 11.46 1.50 -8.32
CA ASN A 137 11.76 2.02 -6.98
C ASN A 137 11.28 1.10 -5.85
N PHE A 138 10.30 0.23 -6.09
CA PHE A 138 9.79 -0.72 -5.08
C PHE A 138 10.69 -1.95 -4.92
N ALA A 139 11.86 -1.76 -4.28
CA ALA A 139 12.79 -2.82 -3.92
C ALA A 139 12.59 -3.43 -2.51
N GLY A 140 11.56 -3.00 -1.77
CA GLY A 140 11.40 -3.27 -0.33
C GLY A 140 10.23 -4.18 0.08
N GLY A 141 9.68 -5.01 -0.82
CA GLY A 141 8.61 -5.94 -0.46
C GLY A 141 9.14 -7.28 0.06
N GLY A 142 8.34 -7.95 0.91
CA GLY A 142 8.65 -9.28 1.44
C GLY A 142 8.73 -10.38 0.35
N GLU A 143 8.91 -11.64 0.75
CA GLU A 143 9.02 -12.78 -0.20
C GLU A 143 7.84 -12.84 -1.19
N LEU A 144 6.65 -12.47 -0.75
CA LEU A 144 5.44 -12.48 -1.56
C LEU A 144 5.49 -11.42 -2.67
N PHE A 145 6.11 -10.27 -2.42
CA PHE A 145 6.34 -9.24 -3.44
C PHE A 145 7.37 -9.66 -4.48
N ALA A 146 8.44 -10.35 -4.05
CA ALA A 146 9.41 -10.90 -4.99
C ALA A 146 8.77 -11.90 -5.97
N GLN A 147 7.81 -12.71 -5.49
CA GLN A 147 7.02 -13.61 -6.32
C GLN A 147 6.08 -12.85 -7.29
N ARG A 148 5.41 -11.79 -6.83
CA ARG A 148 4.55 -10.94 -7.67
C ARG A 148 5.32 -10.24 -8.79
N ARG A 149 6.54 -9.75 -8.50
CA ARG A 149 7.41 -9.13 -9.51
C ARG A 149 7.78 -10.12 -10.62
N GLN A 150 7.94 -11.40 -10.31
CA GLN A 150 8.17 -12.41 -11.35
C GLN A 150 6.95 -12.59 -12.26
N ALA A 151 5.73 -12.54 -11.71
CA ALA A 151 4.49 -12.58 -12.50
C ALA A 151 4.35 -11.33 -13.39
N GLU A 152 4.69 -10.15 -12.87
CA GLU A 152 4.74 -8.90 -13.63
C GLU A 152 5.73 -8.98 -14.80
N LEU A 153 6.96 -9.46 -14.56
CA LEU A 153 7.98 -9.66 -15.60
C LEU A 153 7.56 -10.71 -16.64
N ALA A 154 6.82 -11.74 -16.21
CA ALA A 154 6.25 -12.73 -17.12
C ALA A 154 5.19 -12.09 -18.03
N PHE A 155 4.33 -11.22 -17.48
CA PHE A 155 3.35 -10.46 -18.26
C PHE A 155 4.02 -9.54 -19.29
N TYR A 156 5.03 -8.75 -18.90
CA TYR A 156 5.77 -7.90 -19.84
C TYR A 156 6.43 -8.69 -20.97
N ARG A 157 7.02 -9.86 -20.64
CA ARG A 157 7.63 -10.75 -21.63
C ARG A 157 6.61 -11.38 -22.59
N PHE A 158 5.40 -11.66 -22.11
CA PHE A 158 4.37 -12.31 -22.91
C PHE A 158 3.57 -11.32 -23.77
N TYR A 159 3.26 -10.13 -23.26
CA TYR A 159 2.38 -9.17 -23.92
C TYR A 159 3.09 -8.01 -24.62
N PHE A 160 4.34 -7.69 -24.28
CA PHE A 160 5.08 -6.56 -24.83
C PHE A 160 6.39 -6.93 -25.54
N ALA A 161 6.63 -8.21 -25.82
CA ALA A 161 7.73 -8.61 -26.71
C ALA A 161 7.38 -8.32 -28.18
N PHE A 162 8.00 -7.29 -28.75
CA PHE A 162 8.32 -7.16 -30.17
C PHE A 162 9.84 -7.00 -30.31
#